data_AF-A0A0G1MY19-F1
#
_entry.id   AF-A0A0G1MY19-F1
#
_cell.length_a   1.000
_cell.length_b   1.000
_cell.length_c   1.000
_cell.angle_alpha   90.00
_cell.angle_beta   90.00
_cell.angle_gamma   90.00
#
_symmetry.space_group_name_H-M   'P 1'
#
loop_
_entity.id
_entity.type
_entity.pdbx_description
1 polymer ?
#
loop_
_entity_poly.entity_id
_entity_poly.type
_entity_poly.pdbx_seq_one_letter_code
_entity_poly.pdbx_strand_id
1 'polypeptide(L)'
;MFTRKKIFDEVGPWDEDFFVYGEDVDLCWRVKKARWRIVYIPEVKVLHYKGVSVGIRRETQDITKASLETKKRMIAETTQAMLKFYGKHYRGKLYTPVVLTGIKVLSLFRSLRMRLGHFDE
;
A
#
# COMPACT_ATOMS: atom_id res chain seq x y z
N MET A 1 13.64 1.30 5.31
CA MET A 1 14.21 0.18 4.53
C MET A 1 15.63 0.55 4.15
N PHE A 2 16.56 -0.40 4.20
CA PHE A 2 17.91 -0.21 3.67
C PHE A 2 18.19 -1.25 2.59
N THR A 3 18.91 -0.86 1.56
CA THR A 3 19.21 -1.72 0.41
C THR A 3 20.54 -1.32 -0.22
N ARG A 4 21.18 -2.25 -0.93
CA ARG A 4 22.42 -1.96 -1.67
C ARG A 4 22.05 -1.37 -3.03
N LYS A 5 22.81 -0.36 -3.50
CA LYS A 5 22.61 0.24 -4.83
C LYS A 5 22.52 -0.82 -5.94
N LYS A 6 23.36 -1.87 -5.90
CA LYS A 6 23.36 -2.96 -6.89
C LYS A 6 22.00 -3.63 -7.08
N ILE A 7 21.15 -3.67 -6.05
CA ILE A 7 19.82 -4.27 -6.14
C ILE A 7 18.92 -3.37 -7.00
N PHE A 8 19.01 -2.05 -6.86
CA PHE A 8 18.30 -1.09 -7.70
C PHE A 8 18.81 -1.10 -9.14
N ASP A 9 20.13 -1.23 -9.33
CA ASP A 9 20.73 -1.35 -10.66
C ASP A 9 20.23 -2.61 -11.40
N GLU A 10 19.93 -3.69 -10.66
CA GLU A 10 19.45 -4.96 -11.23
C GLU A 10 17.93 -4.99 -11.45
N VAL A 11 17.14 -4.60 -10.44
CA VAL A 11 15.67 -4.75 -10.48
C VAL A 11 14.94 -3.51 -10.98
N GLY A 12 15.65 -2.39 -11.16
CA GLY A 12 15.11 -1.08 -11.46
C GLY A 12 14.71 -0.28 -10.22
N PRO A 13 14.50 1.04 -10.36
CA PRO A 13 14.11 1.93 -9.27
C PRO A 13 12.65 1.68 -8.82
N TRP A 14 12.10 2.63 -8.05
CA TRP A 14 10.68 2.66 -7.73
C TRP A 14 9.85 2.81 -9.01
N ASP A 15 8.69 2.17 -9.03
CA ASP A 15 7.78 2.23 -10.15
C ASP A 15 6.85 3.44 -10.00
N GLU A 16 7.02 4.43 -10.87
CA GLU A 16 6.33 5.73 -10.80
C GLU A 16 4.82 5.65 -11.08
N ASP A 17 4.31 4.49 -11.52
CA ASP A 17 2.86 4.29 -11.62
C ASP A 17 2.19 4.24 -10.23
N PHE A 18 2.96 4.02 -9.16
CA PHE A 18 2.46 4.05 -7.79
C PHE A 18 2.71 5.44 -7.18
N PHE A 19 1.63 6.18 -6.91
CA PHE A 19 1.73 7.46 -6.21
C PHE A 19 2.00 7.28 -4.71
N VAL A 20 1.20 6.44 -4.06
CA VAL A 20 1.35 6.04 -2.66
C VAL A 20 0.69 4.69 -2.46
N TYR A 21 1.29 3.86 -1.60
CA TYR A 21 0.96 2.46 -1.37
C TYR A 21 1.32 1.57 -2.57
N GLY A 22 1.84 0.38 -2.25
CA GLY A 22 2.15 -0.65 -3.24
C GLY A 22 3.48 -0.48 -3.94
N GLU A 23 4.13 0.70 -3.87
CA GLU A 23 5.47 0.92 -4.41
C GLU A 23 6.52 0.04 -3.71
N ASP A 24 6.36 -0.15 -2.41
CA ASP A 24 7.19 -1.02 -1.57
C ASP A 24 6.91 -2.50 -1.82
N VAL A 25 5.64 -2.87 -1.98
CA VAL A 25 5.21 -4.23 -2.33
C VAL A 25 5.74 -4.62 -3.72
N ASP A 26 5.63 -3.73 -4.70
CA ASP A 26 6.16 -3.90 -6.05
C ASP A 26 7.68 -4.15 -6.03
N LEU A 27 8.42 -3.26 -5.37
CA LEU A 27 9.87 -3.39 -5.25
C LEU A 27 10.25 -4.69 -4.54
N CYS A 28 9.59 -5.03 -3.43
CA CYS A 28 9.83 -6.29 -2.71
C CYS A 28 9.54 -7.52 -3.58
N TRP A 29 8.50 -7.47 -4.42
CA TRP A 29 8.18 -8.53 -5.35
C TRP A 29 9.28 -8.70 -6.41
N ARG A 30 9.76 -7.60 -7.01
CA ARG A 30 10.85 -7.63 -8.00
C ARG A 30 12.17 -8.12 -7.39
N VAL A 31 12.52 -7.64 -6.19
CA VAL A 31 13.68 -8.10 -5.41
C VAL A 31 13.61 -9.62 -5.15
N LYS A 32 12.46 -10.12 -4.71
CA LYS A 32 12.27 -11.58 -4.53
C LYS A 32 12.36 -12.35 -5.85
N LYS A 33 11.80 -11.82 -6.94
CA LYS A 33 11.88 -12.44 -8.27
C LYS A 33 13.32 -12.54 -8.77
N ALA A 34 14.16 -11.55 -8.46
CA ALA A 34 15.60 -11.56 -8.68
C ALA A 34 16.39 -12.41 -7.66
N ARG A 35 15.71 -13.26 -6.88
CA ARG A 35 16.32 -14.20 -5.91
C ARG A 35 17.09 -13.54 -4.76
N TRP A 36 16.91 -12.24 -4.54
CA TRP A 36 17.42 -11.55 -3.36
C TRP A 36 16.57 -11.87 -2.12
N ARG A 37 17.20 -11.76 -0.95
CA ARG A 37 16.55 -11.96 0.35
C ARG A 37 16.07 -10.63 0.91
N ILE A 38 14.84 -10.64 1.44
CA ILE A 38 14.29 -9.55 2.25
C ILE A 38 14.35 -10.03 3.69
N VAL A 39 15.04 -9.28 4.55
CA VAL A 39 15.32 -9.67 5.94
C VAL A 39 14.74 -8.66 6.91
N TYR A 40 14.23 -9.16 8.03
CA TYR A 40 13.80 -8.37 9.17
C TYR A 40 14.87 -8.44 10.26
N ILE A 41 15.23 -7.30 10.84
CA ILE A 41 16.26 -7.18 11.87
C ILE A 41 15.56 -6.74 13.17
N PRO A 42 15.17 -7.67 14.06
CA PRO A 42 14.38 -7.35 15.26
C PRO A 42 15.09 -6.46 16.28
N GLU A 43 16.42 -6.39 16.22
CA GLU A 43 17.27 -5.57 17.08
C GLU A 43 17.12 -4.07 16.78
N VAL A 44 16.78 -3.71 15.54
CA VAL A 44 16.60 -2.32 15.11
C VAL A 44 15.14 -1.93 15.22
N LYS A 45 14.84 -0.99 16.13
CA LYS A 45 13.48 -0.49 16.37
C LYS A 45 13.36 0.96 15.93
N VAL A 46 12.31 1.26 15.17
CA VAL A 46 11.96 2.61 14.73
C VAL A 46 10.49 2.85 15.04
N LEU A 47 10.19 3.92 15.76
CA LEU A 47 8.81 4.30 16.08
C LEU A 47 8.16 4.98 14.86
N HIS A 48 7.01 4.47 14.44
CA HIS A 48 6.19 5.06 13.39
C HIS A 48 4.78 5.32 13.92
N TYR A 49 4.39 6.59 13.99
CA TYR A 49 3.03 7.02 14.34
C TYR A 49 2.07 6.70 13.19
N LYS A 50 1.51 5.49 13.24
CA LYS A 50 0.68 4.92 12.18
C LYS A 50 -0.57 5.77 11.95
N GLY A 51 -0.77 6.20 10.71
CA GLY A 51 -2.05 6.80 10.27
C GLY A 51 -2.16 8.31 10.41
N VAL A 52 -1.15 9.00 10.95
CA VAL A 52 -1.15 10.47 11.12
C VAL A 52 -1.32 11.21 9.78
N SER A 53 -0.56 10.84 8.75
CA SER A 53 -0.61 11.50 7.43
C SER A 53 -1.91 11.25 6.68
N VAL A 54 -2.61 10.16 7.01
CA VAL A 54 -3.85 9.74 6.34
C VAL A 54 -5.07 10.24 7.10
N GLY A 55 -4.99 10.35 8.43
CA GLY A 55 -6.06 10.83 9.30
C GLY A 55 -7.28 9.93 9.37
N ILE A 56 -7.13 8.63 9.08
CA ILE A 56 -8.22 7.64 9.17
C ILE A 56 -8.27 6.91 10.51
N ARG A 57 -7.23 7.06 11.34
CA ARG A 57 -7.12 6.41 12.65
C ARG A 57 -7.62 7.33 13.76
N ARG A 58 -8.44 6.79 14.68
CA ARG A 58 -9.00 7.53 15.82
C ARG A 58 -7.88 8.04 16.73
N GLU A 59 -6.89 7.19 16.96
CA GLU A 59 -5.74 7.37 17.84
C GLU A 59 -4.79 8.49 17.36
N THR A 60 -4.99 9.00 16.14
CA THR A 60 -4.18 10.07 15.56
C THR A 60 -5.00 11.28 15.13
N GLN A 61 -6.29 11.34 15.48
CA GLN A 61 -7.17 12.46 15.07
C GLN A 61 -6.75 13.79 15.70
N ASP A 62 -6.15 13.74 16.88
CA ASP A 62 -5.62 14.88 17.64
C ASP A 62 -4.37 15.50 17.00
N ILE A 63 -3.58 14.70 16.29
CA ILE A 63 -2.31 15.12 15.67
C ILE A 63 -2.35 15.16 14.13
N THR A 64 -3.40 14.63 13.51
CA THR A 64 -3.54 14.63 12.04
C THR A 64 -3.95 16.00 11.51
N LYS A 65 -3.39 16.37 10.35
CA LYS A 65 -3.79 17.54 9.56
C LYS A 65 -4.53 17.15 8.26
N ALA A 66 -4.90 15.88 8.12
CA ALA A 66 -5.46 15.37 6.87
C ALA A 66 -6.91 15.84 6.65
N SER A 67 -7.15 16.50 5.52
CA SER A 67 -8.49 16.90 5.08
C SER A 67 -9.35 15.68 4.74
N LEU A 68 -10.68 15.85 4.68
CA LEU A 68 -11.58 14.80 4.19
C LEU A 68 -11.25 14.37 2.75
N GLU A 69 -10.81 15.32 1.92
CA GLU A 69 -10.33 15.04 0.57
C GLU A 69 -9.09 14.14 0.59
N THR A 70 -8.12 14.44 1.46
CA THR A 70 -6.92 13.61 1.65
C THR A 70 -7.32 12.19 2.05
N LYS A 71 -8.23 12.03 3.03
CA LYS A 71 -8.74 10.73 3.46
C LYS A 71 -9.35 9.95 2.29
N LYS A 72 -10.21 10.61 1.50
CA LYS A 72 -10.84 10.00 0.31
C LYS A 72 -9.82 9.57 -0.73
N ARG A 73 -8.86 10.44 -1.04
CA ARG A 73 -7.79 10.15 -2.00
C ARG A 73 -6.95 8.96 -1.55
N MET A 74 -6.48 8.94 -0.30
CA MET A 74 -5.63 7.85 0.21
C MET A 74 -6.34 6.48 0.16
N ILE A 75 -7.64 6.42 0.42
CA ILE A 75 -8.42 5.19 0.25
C ILE A 75 -8.48 4.78 -1.21
N ALA A 76 -8.73 5.72 -2.12
CA ALA A 76 -8.75 5.44 -3.56
C ALA A 76 -7.38 4.95 -4.06
N GLU A 77 -6.29 5.60 -3.66
CA GLU A 77 -4.92 5.22 -4.01
C GLU A 77 -4.56 3.82 -3.49
N THR A 78 -4.98 3.47 -2.26
CA THR A 78 -4.81 2.11 -1.72
C THR A 78 -5.44 1.06 -2.65
N THR A 79 -6.65 1.33 -3.16
CA THR A 79 -7.32 0.43 -4.10
C THR A 79 -6.59 0.38 -5.44
N GLN A 80 -6.21 1.55 -6.00
CA GLN A 80 -5.50 1.63 -7.27
C GLN A 80 -4.16 0.88 -7.23
N ALA A 81 -3.40 1.04 -6.16
CA ALA A 81 -2.14 0.35 -5.93
C ALA A 81 -2.30 -1.17 -6.05
N MET A 82 -3.30 -1.75 -5.38
CA MET A 82 -3.52 -3.20 -5.44
C MET A 82 -4.00 -3.68 -6.81
N LEU A 83 -4.86 -2.91 -7.49
CA LEU A 83 -5.27 -3.22 -8.87
C LEU A 83 -4.07 -3.20 -9.83
N LYS A 84 -3.19 -2.19 -9.72
CA LYS A 84 -1.96 -2.06 -10.51
C LYS A 84 -1.02 -3.24 -10.24
N PHE A 85 -0.74 -3.53 -8.97
CA PHE A 85 0.14 -4.62 -8.56
C PHE A 85 -0.31 -5.99 -9.11
N TYR A 86 -1.58 -6.35 -8.91
CA TYR A 86 -2.11 -7.61 -9.45
C TYR A 86 -2.19 -7.61 -10.98
N GLY A 87 -2.51 -6.47 -11.58
CA GLY A 87 -2.53 -6.29 -13.03
C GLY A 87 -1.17 -6.42 -13.69
N LYS A 88 -0.07 -6.07 -12.99
CA LYS A 88 1.32 -6.20 -13.44
C LYS A 88 1.89 -7.60 -13.21
N HIS A 89 1.71 -8.15 -12.01
CA HIS A 89 2.48 -9.32 -11.57
C HIS A 89 1.71 -10.63 -11.58
N TYR A 90 0.38 -10.58 -11.60
CA TYR A 90 -0.50 -11.74 -11.49
C TYR A 90 -1.48 -11.86 -12.67
N ARG A 91 -1.26 -11.10 -13.75
CA ARG A 91 -2.07 -11.22 -14.97
C ARG A 91 -2.05 -12.66 -15.50
N GLY A 92 -3.23 -13.16 -15.90
CA GLY A 92 -3.38 -14.50 -16.48
C GLY A 92 -3.44 -15.65 -15.46
N LYS A 93 -3.31 -15.39 -14.15
CA LYS A 93 -3.57 -16.43 -13.14
C LYS A 93 -5.08 -16.60 -12.94
N LEU A 94 -5.51 -17.85 -12.79
CA LEU A 94 -6.94 -18.21 -12.65
C LEU A 94 -7.63 -17.51 -11.47
N TYR A 95 -6.91 -17.25 -10.38
CA TYR A 95 -7.46 -16.59 -9.19
C TYR A 95 -7.49 -15.06 -9.31
N THR A 96 -6.83 -14.46 -10.30
CA THR A 96 -6.71 -13.00 -10.39
C THR A 96 -8.05 -12.29 -10.51
N PRO A 97 -9.04 -12.75 -11.31
CA PRO A 97 -10.37 -12.13 -11.36
C PRO A 97 -11.07 -12.11 -9.99
N VAL A 98 -10.95 -13.18 -9.21
CA VAL A 98 -11.53 -13.28 -7.86
C VAL A 98 -10.89 -12.24 -6.94
N VAL A 99 -9.56 -12.13 -6.94
CA VAL A 99 -8.84 -11.17 -6.10
C VAL A 99 -9.16 -9.72 -6.50
N LEU A 100 -9.16 -9.41 -7.80
CA LEU A 100 -9.52 -8.07 -8.30
C LEU A 100 -10.95 -7.69 -7.92
N THR A 101 -11.87 -8.66 -7.93
CA THR A 101 -13.26 -8.44 -7.49
C THR A 101 -13.31 -8.16 -5.99
N GLY A 102 -12.60 -8.94 -5.17
CA GLY A 102 -12.48 -8.69 -3.74
C GLY A 102 -11.90 -7.31 -3.40
N ILE A 103 -10.87 -6.86 -4.13
CA ILE A 103 -10.28 -5.51 -3.98
C ILE A 103 -11.35 -4.43 -4.24
N LYS A 104 -12.14 -4.56 -5.31
CA LYS A 104 -13.21 -3.60 -5.64
C LYS A 104 -14.33 -3.59 -4.60
N VAL A 105 -14.76 -4.77 -4.14
CA VAL A 105 -15.77 -4.90 -3.07
C VAL A 105 -15.29 -4.24 -1.77
N LEU A 106 -14.04 -4.49 -1.38
CA LEU A 106 -13.45 -3.86 -0.20
C LEU A 106 -13.35 -2.33 -0.35
N SER A 107 -13.03 -1.85 -1.55
CA SER A 107 -13.03 -0.41 -1.86
C SER A 107 -14.42 0.21 -1.70
N LEU A 108 -15.47 -0.49 -2.15
CA LEU A 108 -16.85 -0.05 -1.98
C LEU A 108 -17.22 0.02 -0.50
N PHE A 109 -16.92 -1.02 0.28
CA PHE A 109 -17.17 -1.06 1.71
C PHE A 109 -16.48 0.09 2.46
N ARG A 110 -15.18 0.32 2.19
CA ARG A 110 -14.41 1.44 2.77
C ARG A 110 -15.03 2.80 2.43
N SER A 111 -15.50 2.97 1.19
CA SER A 111 -16.12 4.20 0.73
C SER A 111 -17.47 4.46 1.40
N LEU A 112 -18.32 3.43 1.52
CA LEU A 112 -19.60 3.51 2.22
C LEU A 112 -19.39 3.87 3.69
N ARG A 113 -18.44 3.20 4.32
CA ARG A 113 -18.14 3.38 5.73
C ARG A 113 -17.61 4.78 6.07
N MET A 114 -16.78 5.37 5.20
CA MET A 114 -16.40 6.77 5.32
C MET A 114 -17.58 7.73 5.21
N ARG A 115 -18.55 7.47 4.32
CA ARG A 115 -19.75 8.32 4.18
C ARG A 115 -20.64 8.26 5.41
N LEU A 116 -20.69 7.11 6.08
CA LEU A 116 -21.46 6.90 7.31
C LEU A 116 -20.74 7.42 8.56
N GLY A 117 -19.55 8.02 8.45
CA GLY A 117 -18.80 8.55 9.59
C GLY A 117 -18.22 7.48 10.53
N HIS A 118 -18.29 6.20 10.15
CA HIS A 118 -17.79 5.09 10.95
C HIS A 118 -16.29 4.86 10.67
N PHE A 119 -15.42 5.72 11.19
CA PHE A 119 -14.01 5.37 11.33
C PHE A 119 -13.92 4.41 12.54
N ASP A 120 -13.47 3.16 12.38
CA ASP A 120 -13.52 2.17 13.50
C ASP A 120 -12.50 2.54 14.58
N GLU A 121 -12.78 1.97 15.76
CA GLU A 121 -11.89 1.66 16.89
C GLU A 121 -10.50 1.13 16.50
#